data_AF-A0A6G3LE46-F1
#
_entry.id   AF-A0A6G3LE46-F1
#
_cell.length_a   1.000
_cell.length_b   1.000
_cell.length_c   1.000
_cell.angle_alpha   90.00
_cell.angle_beta   90.00
_cell.angle_gamma   90.00
#
_symmetry.space_group_name_H-M   'P 1'
#
loop_
_entity.id
_entity.type
_entity.pdbx_description
1 polymer ?
#
loop_
_entity_poly.entity_id
_entity_poly.type
_entity_poly.pdbx_seq_one_letter_code
_entity_poly.pdbx_strand_id
1 'polypeptide(L)' 'MKWIPKYARRKTRSMLKSGQKIHMGYRYEIRIDDMTNLIFIYDKKTRKKHVFLR' A
#
# COMPACT_ATOMS: atom_id res chain seq x y z
N MET A 1 7.23 5.11 7.80
CA MET A 1 6.33 5.54 6.69
C MET A 1 6.14 7.07 6.56
N LYS A 2 7.08 7.95 6.98
CA LYS A 2 6.91 9.42 6.86
C LYS A 2 6.81 9.89 5.40
N TRP A 3 7.34 9.11 4.46
CA TRP A 3 7.37 9.39 3.02
C TRP A 3 6.10 9.00 2.25
N ILE A 4 5.15 8.32 2.90
CA ILE A 4 3.90 7.91 2.25
C ILE A 4 2.77 8.88 2.64
N PRO A 5 2.03 9.42 1.66
CA PRO A 5 0.89 10.26 1.92
C PRO A 5 -0.15 9.60 2.85
N LYS A 6 -0.76 10.40 3.73
CA LYS A 6 -1.67 9.96 4.80
C LYS A 6 -2.77 9.02 4.29
N TYR A 7 -3.28 9.27 3.09
CA TYR A 7 -4.28 8.44 2.43
C TYR A 7 -3.83 6.98 2.27
N ALA A 8 -2.68 6.74 1.63
CA ALA A 8 -2.21 5.39 1.36
C ALA A 8 -1.93 4.63 2.66
N ARG A 9 -1.35 5.28 3.67
CA ARG A 9 -1.19 4.69 5.02
C ARG A 9 -2.50 4.25 5.64
N ARG A 10 -3.53 5.12 5.60
CA ARG A 10 -4.85 4.80 6.15
C ARG A 10 -5.49 3.63 5.40
N LYS A 11 -5.37 3.61 4.07
CA LYS A 11 -5.95 2.54 3.25
C LYS A 11 -5.24 1.20 3.48
N THR A 12 -3.91 1.19 3.55
CA THR A 12 -3.14 0.00 3.94
C THR A 12 -3.60 -0.54 5.30
N ARG A 13 -3.78 0.32 6.31
CA ARG A 13 -4.24 -0.13 7.64
C ARG A 13 -5.65 -0.73 7.60
N SER A 14 -6.54 -0.16 6.78
CA SER A 14 -7.88 -0.72 6.57
C SER A 14 -7.81 -2.07 5.86
N MET A 15 -6.95 -2.22 4.86
CA MET A 15 -6.75 -3.45 4.12
C MET A 15 -6.20 -4.58 5.01
N LEU A 16 -5.24 -4.27 5.88
CA LEU A 16 -4.70 -5.21 6.86
C LEU A 16 -5.79 -5.73 7.81
N LYS A 17 -6.72 -4.87 8.24
CA LYS A 17 -7.84 -5.26 9.10
C LYS A 17 -8.88 -6.12 8.37
N SER A 18 -9.13 -5.83 7.09
CA SER A 18 -10.16 -6.52 6.31
C SER A 18 -9.64 -7.74 5.55
N GLY A 19 -8.34 -8.06 5.65
CA GLY A 19 -7.69 -9.12 4.86
C GLY A 19 -7.64 -8.82 3.35
N GLN A 20 -7.90 -7.58 2.93
CA GLN A 20 -7.90 -7.22 1.51
C GLN A 20 -6.46 -7.13 0.99
N LYS A 21 -6.13 -7.94 -0.01
CA LYS A 21 -4.74 -8.03 -0.53
C LYS A 21 -4.40 -6.96 -1.56
N ILE A 22 -5.38 -6.51 -2.35
CA ILE A 22 -5.14 -5.58 -3.46
C ILE A 22 -6.13 -4.42 -3.37
N HIS A 23 -5.63 -3.21 -3.57
CA HIS A 23 -6.42 -2.01 -3.76
C HIS A 23 -5.88 -1.19 -4.93
N MET A 24 -6.72 -0.97 -5.93
CA MET A 24 -6.41 -0.12 -7.09
C MET A 24 -7.16 1.21 -6.98
N GLY A 25 -6.50 2.21 -6.40
CA GLY A 25 -7.00 3.58 -6.40
C GLY A 25 -6.57 4.35 -7.66
N TYR A 26 -7.17 5.53 -7.83
CA TYR A 26 -6.79 6.47 -8.90
C TYR A 26 -5.32 6.90 -8.79
N ARG A 27 -4.86 7.25 -7.56
CA ARG A 27 -3.49 7.72 -7.33
C ARG A 27 -2.54 6.64 -6.84
N TYR A 28 -3.02 5.69 -6.02
CA TYR A 28 -2.18 4.66 -5.41
C TYR A 28 -2.68 3.28 -5.76
N GLU A 29 -1.75 2.39 -6.05
CA GLU A 29 -1.99 0.96 -6.05
C GLU A 29 -1.28 0.35 -4.83
N ILE A 30 -2.03 -0.41 -4.03
CA ILE A 30 -1.53 -1.03 -2.80
C ILE A 30 -1.71 -2.53 -2.93
N ARG A 31 -0.63 -3.28 -2.74
CA ARG A 31 -0.64 -4.74 -2.69
C ARG A 31 -0.01 -5.21 -1.39
N ILE A 32 -0.67 -6.14 -0.71
CA ILE A 32 -0.18 -6.81 0.49
C ILE A 32 0.09 -8.24 0.09
N ASP A 33 1.33 -8.67 0.27
CA ASP A 33 1.78 -10.02 0.04
C ASP A 33 1.97 -10.72 1.38
N ASP A 34 1.12 -11.72 1.66
CA ASP A 34 1.15 -12.49 2.89
C ASP A 34 2.29 -13.51 2.91
N MET A 35 2.77 -13.99 1.75
CA MET A 35 3.86 -14.97 1.69
C MET A 35 5.19 -14.34 2.06
N THR A 36 5.42 -13.11 1.59
CA THR A 36 6.66 -12.37 1.86
C THR A 36 6.53 -11.39 3.03
N ASN A 37 5.34 -11.26 3.62
CA ASN A 37 4.99 -10.26 4.64
C ASN A 37 5.36 -8.82 4.21
N LEU A 38 5.15 -8.50 2.94
CA LEU A 38 5.49 -7.21 2.34
C LEU A 38 4.25 -6.41 1.92
N ILE A 39 4.36 -5.09 2.02
CA ILE A 39 3.37 -4.13 1.54
C ILE A 39 4.01 -3.29 0.45
N PHE A 40 3.45 -3.37 -0.75
CA PHE A 40 3.81 -2.59 -1.90
C PHE A 40 2.85 -1.43 -2.09
N ILE A 41 3.37 -0.22 -2.18
CA ILE A 41 2.60 0.98 -2.50
C ILE A 41 3.22 1.64 -3.71
N TYR A 42 2.47 1.71 -4.80
CA TYR A 42 2.86 2.36 -6.04
C TYR A 42 2.07 3.67 -6.19
N ASP A 43 2.77 4.80 -6.29
CA ASP A 43 2.19 6.09 -6.61
C ASP A 43 2.22 6.31 -8.13
N LYS A 44 1.04 6.25 -8.76
CA LYS A 44 0.90 6.38 -10.22
C LYS A 44 1.30 7.77 -10.72
N LYS A 45 1.18 8.81 -9.88
CA LYS A 45 1.52 10.19 -10.27
C LYS A 45 3.03 10.37 -10.37
N THR A 46 3.78 9.84 -9.40
CA THR A 46 5.24 10.01 -9.33
C THR A 46 6.01 8.83 -9.91
N ARG A 47 5.31 7.75 -10.29
CA ARG A 47 5.86 6.45 -10.69
C ARG A 47 6.81 5.84 -9.66
N LYS A 48 6.68 6.23 -8.39
CA LYS A 48 7.51 5.70 -7.29
C LYS A 48 6.85 4.47 -6.67
N LYS A 49 7.66 3.44 -6.44
CA LYS A 49 7.29 2.25 -5.69
C LYS A 49 7.93 2.30 -4.32
N HIS A 50 7.13 2.03 -3.30
CA HIS A 50 7.57 1.92 -1.92
C HIS A 50 7.25 0.52 -1.41
N VAL A 51 8.19 -0.06 -0.66
CA VAL A 51 8.08 -1.41 -0.11
C VAL A 51 8.28 -1.33 1.39
N PHE A 52 7.41 -2.00 2.15
CA PHE A 52 7.45 -2.03 3.60
C PHE A 52 7.26 -3.45 4.09
N LEU A 53 7.90 -3.80 5.21
CA LEU A 53 7.51 -4.97 5.99
C LEU A 53 6.15 -4.69 6.67
N ARG A 54 5.27 -5.70 6.64
CA ARG A 54 3.94 -5.65 7.26
C ARG A 54 4.01 -5.82 8.77
#